data_AF-A0A918A5M4-F1
#
_entry.id   AF-A0A918A5M4-F1
#
_cell.length_a   1.000
_cell.length_b   1.000
_cell.length_c   1.000
_cell.angle_alpha   90.00
_cell.angle_beta   90.00
_cell.angle_gamma   90.00
#
_symmetry.space_group_name_H-M   'P 1'
#
loop_
_entity.id
_entity.type
_entity.pdbx_description
1 polymer ?
#
loop_
_entity_poly.entity_id
_entity_poly.type
_entity_poly.pdbx_seq_one_letter_code
_entity_poly.pdbx_strand_id
1 'polypeptide(L)' 'MRPLLITVGSRGDVQPYLALAAGLRAAGHRPLVAAPRRLRSLAARHGIEDVTDSG' A
#
# COMPACT_ATOMS: atom_id res chain seq x y z
N MET A 1 13.40 -7.76 -3.10
CA MET A 1 13.70 -6.50 -2.35
C MET A 1 12.50 -6.09 -1.51
N ARG A 2 12.68 -5.21 -0.51
CA ARG A 2 11.61 -4.65 0.35
C ARG A 2 11.42 -3.14 0.12
N PRO A 3 10.74 -2.72 -0.97
CA PRO A 3 10.50 -1.29 -1.21
C PRO A 3 9.44 -0.74 -0.26
N LEU A 4 9.65 0.50 0.22
CA LEU A 4 8.65 1.26 0.96
C LEU A 4 7.96 2.23 0.01
N LEU A 5 6.64 2.14 -0.08
CA LEU A 5 5.79 3.04 -0.85
C LEU A 5 5.03 3.93 0.13
N ILE A 6 5.20 5.24 0.02
CA ILE A 6 4.52 6.22 0.88
C ILE A 6 3.53 6.99 0.02
N THR A 7 2.28 7.02 0.46
CA THR A 7 1.22 7.79 -0.19
C THR A 7 0.34 8.46 0.85
N VAL A 8 -0.11 9.67 0.53
CA VAL A 8 -1.02 10.47 1.34
C VAL A 8 -2.11 11.03 0.44
N GLY A 9 -3.27 11.35 1.01
CA GLY A 9 -4.39 11.91 0.27
C GLY A 9 -5.61 10.98 0.25
N SER A 10 -6.40 11.11 -0.81
CA SER A 10 -7.69 10.43 -1.03
C SER A 10 -7.52 8.98 -1.49
N ARG A 11 -8.65 8.28 -1.70
CA ARG A 11 -8.64 6.95 -2.32
C ARG A 11 -7.96 6.95 -3.69
N GLY A 12 -8.15 8.00 -4.48
CA GLY A 12 -7.55 8.13 -5.82
C GLY A 12 -6.02 8.19 -5.77
N ASP A 13 -5.47 8.80 -4.72
CA ASP A 13 -4.02 8.91 -4.50
C ASP A 13 -3.40 7.59 -4.01
N VAL A 14 -4.15 6.79 -3.26
CA VAL A 14 -3.66 5.54 -2.67
C VAL A 14 -3.78 4.34 -3.63
N GLN A 15 -4.83 4.29 -4.45
CA GLN A 15 -5.12 3.12 -5.28
C GLN A 15 -4.00 2.75 -6.28
N PRO A 16 -3.33 3.71 -6.97
CA PRO A 16 -2.21 3.41 -7.84
C PRO A 16 -1.02 2.76 -7.11
N TYR A 17 -0.75 3.16 -5.87
CA TYR A 17 0.35 2.62 -5.06
C TYR A 17 0.06 1.19 -4.60
N LEU A 18 -1.21 0.88 -4.29
CA LEU A 18 -1.63 -0.50 -4.00
C LEU A 18 -1.51 -1.41 -5.23
N ALA A 19 -1.89 -0.90 -6.41
CA ALA A 19 -1.71 -1.64 -7.66
C ALA A 19 -0.23 -1.90 -7.97
N LEU A 20 0.64 -0.89 -7.77
CA LEU A 20 2.08 -1.03 -7.90
C LEU A 20 2.64 -2.06 -6.90
N ALA A 21 2.22 -2.01 -5.63
CA ALA A 21 2.63 -2.97 -4.61
C ALA A 21 2.22 -4.40 -4.99
N ALA A 22 1.03 -4.59 -5.56
CA ALA A 22 0.59 -5.90 -6.05
C ALA A 22 1.48 -6.41 -7.19
N GLY A 23 1.83 -5.55 -8.16
CA GLY A 23 2.76 -5.89 -9.24
C GLY A 23 4.15 -6.26 -8.72
N LEU A 24 4.69 -5.48 -7.77
CA LEU A 24 5.97 -5.77 -7.13
C LEU A 24 5.96 -7.11 -6.40
N ARG A 25 4.87 -7.45 -5.70
CA ARG A 25 4.71 -8.77 -5.08
C ARG A 25 4.70 -9.89 -6.11
N ALA A 26 3.96 -9.73 -7.21
CA ALA A 26 3.94 -10.71 -8.30
C ALA A 26 5.34 -10.93 -8.93
N ALA A 27 6.16 -9.89 -8.97
CA ALA A 27 7.56 -9.95 -9.39
C ALA A 27 8.53 -10.50 -8.32
N GLY A 28 8.04 -10.97 -7.16
CA GLY A 28 8.86 -11.59 -6.10
C GLY A 28 9.43 -10.60 -5.07
N HIS A 29 8.99 -9.34 -5.06
CA HIS A 29 9.34 -8.37 -4.04
C HIS A 29 8.41 -8.44 -2.82
N ARG A 30 8.81 -7.81 -1.71
CA ARG A 30 8.04 -7.69 -0.47
C ARG A 30 7.80 -6.21 -0.12
N PRO A 31 6.96 -5.50 -0.90
CA PRO A 31 6.67 -4.09 -0.67
C PRO A 31 5.92 -3.87 0.64
N LEU A 32 6.18 -2.72 1.27
CA LEU A 32 5.38 -2.15 2.35
C LEU A 32 4.72 -0.87 1.85
N VAL A 33 3.46 -0.65 2.21
CA VAL A 33 2.73 0.58 1.87
C VAL A 33 2.39 1.36 3.13
N ALA A 34 2.89 2.58 3.26
CA ALA A 34 2.44 3.54 4.24
C ALA A 34 1.34 4.41 3.61
N ALA A 35 0.11 4.28 4.13
CA ALA A 35 -1.08 4.97 3.62
C ALA A 35 -1.94 5.51 4.78
N PRO A 36 -2.87 6.44 4.54
CA PRO A 36 -3.75 6.95 5.59
C PRO A 36 -4.59 5.84 6.22
N ARG A 37 -4.66 5.80 7.56
CA ARG A 37 -5.34 4.74 8.33
C ARG A 37 -6.79 4.47 7.92
N ARG A 38 -7.52 5.52 7.51
CA ARG A 38 -8.90 5.42 7.02
C ARG A 38 -9.06 4.59 5.73
N LEU A 39 -7.96 4.31 5.02
CA LEU A 39 -7.92 3.54 3.77
C LEU A 39 -7.32 2.14 3.96
N ARG A 40 -7.09 1.68 5.19
CA ARG A 40 -6.60 0.31 5.47
C ARG A 40 -7.45 -0.79 4.81
N SER A 41 -8.77 -0.62 4.83
CA SER A 41 -9.70 -1.55 4.17
C SER A 41 -9.52 -1.61 2.64
N LEU A 42 -8.99 -0.53 2.03
CA LEU A 42 -8.64 -0.52 0.62
C LEU A 42 -7.37 -1.35 0.39
N ALA A 43 -6.34 -1.19 1.22
CA ALA A 43 -5.10 -1.98 1.13
C ALA A 43 -5.36 -3.49 1.28
N ALA A 44 -6.20 -3.88 2.24
CA ALA A 44 -6.60 -5.26 2.47
C ALA A 44 -7.28 -5.90 1.24
N ARG A 45 -8.11 -5.14 0.51
CA ARG A 45 -8.76 -5.62 -0.75
C ARG A 45 -7.76 -5.91 -1.87
N HIS A 46 -6.59 -5.27 -1.85
CA HIS A 46 -5.48 -5.55 -2.77
C HIS A 46 -4.51 -6.60 -2.21
N GLY A 47 -4.80 -7.18 -1.04
CA GLY A 47 -3.96 -8.16 -0.37
C GLY A 47 -2.61 -7.61 0.08
N ILE A 48 -2.47 -6.29 0.22
CA ILE A 48 -1.21 -5.63 0.58
C ILE A 48 -1.18 -5.35 2.08
N GLU A 49 -0.03 -5.66 2.70
CA GLU A 49 0.25 -5.29 4.08
C GLU A 49 0.61 -3.80 4.16
N ASP A 50 -0.17 -3.04 4.93
CA ASP A 50 0.03 -1.61 5.12
C ASP A 50 0.60 -1.29 6.50
N VAL A 51 1.54 -0.35 6.54
CA VAL A 51 2.05 0.24 7.78
C VAL A 51 1.28 1.52 8.00
N THR A 52 0.13 1.40 8.66
CA THR A 52 -0.66 2.57 9.06
C THR A 52 -0.13 3.14 10.36
N ASP A 53 0.14 4.44 10.33
CA ASP A 53 0.56 5.18 11.50
C ASP A 53 -0.49 5.09 12.63
N SER A 54 -0.01 4.73 13.82
CA SER A 54 -0.80 4.56 15.03
C SER A 54 -0.70 5.80 15.91
N GLY A 55 -0.74 6.99 15.30
CA GLY A 55 -0.79 8.26 16.02
C GLY A 55 0.53 9.00 16.05
#